data_AF-A0A662D6E7-F1
#
_entry.id   AF-A0A662D6E7-F1
#
_cell.length_a   1.000
_cell.length_b   1.000
_cell.length_c   1.000
_cell.angle_alpha   90.00
_cell.angle_beta   90.00
_cell.angle_gamma   90.00
#
_symmetry.space_group_name_H-M   'P 1'
#
loop_
_entity.id
_entity.type
_entity.pdbx_description
1 polymer ?
#
loop_
_entity_poly.entity_id
_entity_poly.type
_entity_poly.pdbx_seq_one_letter_code
_entity_poly.pdbx_strand_id
1 'polypeptide(L)' 'RNPEVDALLDEARNTLDIEKKKTIYKKLHEILADDAPYTYLWTLTNYAAYNRKLRRVSIHPTRFFTYVKDWYIVEEGSD' A
#
# COMPACT_ATOMS: atom_id res chain seq x y z
N ARG A 1 -9.45 6.04 24.72
CA ARG A 1 -8.17 6.77 24.52
C ARG A 1 -7.11 5.98 25.27
N ASN A 2 -6.22 5.29 24.56
CA ASN A 2 -5.25 4.37 25.16
C ASN A 2 -3.86 5.06 25.12
N PRO A 3 -3.30 5.48 26.28
CA PRO A 3 -2.04 6.22 26.33
C PRO A 3 -0.82 5.41 25.87
N GLU A 4 -0.89 4.07 25.93
CA GLU A 4 0.15 3.18 25.42
C GLU A 4 0.18 3.19 23.88
N VAL A 5 -0.99 3.20 23.25
CA VAL A 5 -1.14 3.35 21.79
C VAL A 5 -0.59 4.70 21.32
N ASP A 6 -0.90 5.78 22.03
CA ASP A 6 -0.41 7.12 21.70
C ASP A 6 1.14 7.17 21.75
N ALA A 7 1.75 6.58 22.78
CA ALA A 7 3.21 6.50 22.91
C ALA A 7 3.87 5.67 21.79
N LEU A 8 3.30 4.51 21.45
CA LEU A 8 3.80 3.65 20.36
C LEU A 8 3.69 4.34 18.99
N LEU A 9 2.64 5.12 18.75
CA LEU A 9 2.48 5.89 17.52
C LEU A 9 3.53 6.98 17.38
N ASP A 10 3.86 7.67 18.47
CA ASP A 10 4.90 8.69 18.47
C ASP A 10 6.30 8.07 18.31
N GLU A 11 6.57 6.92 18.91
CA GLU A 11 7.81 6.17 18.68
C GLU A 11 7.94 5.72 17.22
N ALA A 12 6.86 5.19 16.63
CA ALA A 12 6.84 4.77 15.22
C ALA A 12 7.04 5.94 14.25
N ARG A 13 6.58 7.15 14.60
CA ARG A 13 6.78 8.37 13.81
C ARG A 13 8.23 8.85 13.81
N ASN A 14 8.90 8.73 14.96
CA ASN A 14 10.29 9.19 15.13
C ASN A 14 11.34 8.15 14.72
N THR A 15 10.93 6.90 14.47
CA THR A 15 11.82 5.82 14.05
C THR A 15 12.03 5.80 12.53
N LEU A 16 13.28 5.96 12.10
CA LEU A 16 13.69 5.87 10.68
C LEU A 16 14.02 4.42 10.23
N ASP A 17 14.28 3.52 11.18
CA ASP A 17 14.55 2.11 10.93
C ASP A 17 13.25 1.35 10.63
N ILE A 18 13.17 0.78 9.43
CA ILE A 18 11.97 0.09 8.94
C ILE A 18 11.66 -1.16 9.76
N GLU A 19 12.66 -1.92 10.20
CA GLU A 19 12.46 -3.15 10.97
C GLU A 19 11.98 -2.85 12.39
N LYS A 20 12.54 -1.80 13.01
CA LYS A 20 12.06 -1.31 14.30
C LYS A 20 10.63 -0.79 14.20
N LYS A 21 10.32 -0.01 13.17
CA LYS A 21 8.97 0.50 12.92
C LYS A 21 7.95 -0.62 12.73
N LYS A 22 8.32 -1.69 12.01
CA LYS A 22 7.48 -2.89 11.84
C LYS A 22 7.22 -3.59 13.16
N THR A 23 8.23 -3.70 14.01
CA THR A 23 8.09 -4.30 15.35
C THR A 23 7.14 -3.49 16.23
N ILE A 24 7.25 -2.16 16.21
CA ILE A 24 6.36 -1.25 16.94
C ILE A 24 4.92 -1.38 16.43
N TYR A 25 4.70 -1.36 15.11
CA TYR A 25 3.36 -1.53 14.54
C TYR A 25 2.75 -2.90 14.83
N LYS A 26 3.56 -3.96 14.92
CA LYS A 26 3.06 -5.29 15.30
C LYS A 26 2.46 -5.26 16.71
N LYS A 27 3.19 -4.69 17.68
CA LYS A 27 2.69 -4.52 19.07
C LYS A 27 1.44 -3.63 19.11
N LEU A 28 1.41 -2.56 18.32
CA LEU A 28 0.24 -1.70 18.19
C LEU A 28 -0.99 -2.50 17.70
N HIS A 29 -0.82 -3.34 16.67
CA HIS A 29 -1.89 -4.17 16.15
C HIS A 29 -2.35 -5.26 17.13
N GLU A 30 -1.48 -5.78 18.00
CA GLU A 30 -1.85 -6.70 19.08
C GLU A 30 -2.77 -6.01 20.11
N ILE A 31 -2.39 -4.81 20.58
CA ILE A 31 -3.23 -4.03 21.51
C ILE A 31 -4.57 -3.66 20.87
N LEU A 32 -4.56 -3.25 19.60
CA LEU A 32 -5.79 -2.93 18.87
C LEU A 32 -6.69 -4.15 18.63
N ALA A 33 -6.12 -5.36 18.52
CA ALA A 33 -6.91 -6.57 18.41
C ALA A 33 -7.64 -6.89 19.72
N ASP A 34 -6.96 -6.71 20.87
CA ASP A 34 -7.53 -6.95 22.20
C ASP A 34 -8.56 -5.89 22.61
N ASP A 35 -8.29 -4.61 22.35
CA ASP A 35 -9.23 -3.51 22.63
C ASP A 35 -10.48 -3.56 21.71
N ALA A 36 -10.40 -4.33 20.61
CA ALA A 36 -11.42 -4.51 19.58
C ALA A 36 -12.21 -3.23 19.15
N PRO A 37 -11.57 -2.05 18.95
CA PRO A 37 -12.30 -0.87 18.53
C PRO A 37 -12.73 -0.93 17.04
N TYR A 38 -12.13 -1.83 16.25
CA TYR A 38 -12.44 -2.03 14.82
C TYR A 38 -12.08 -3.45 14.37
N THR A 39 -13.00 -4.14 13.68
CA THR A 39 -12.77 -5.48 13.13
C THR A 39 -12.37 -5.39 11.66
N TYR A 40 -11.20 -5.94 11.31
CA TYR A 40 -10.78 -6.06 9.92
C TYR A 40 -11.59 -7.15 9.21
N LEU A 41 -12.45 -6.77 8.26
CA LEU A 41 -13.32 -7.71 7.56
C LEU A 41 -12.70 -8.22 6.25
N TRP A 42 -12.18 -7.32 5.40
CA TRP A 42 -11.62 -7.67 4.09
C TRP A 42 -10.79 -6.50 3.51
N THR A 43 -9.96 -6.80 2.51
CA THR A 43 -9.26 -5.79 1.69
C THR A 43 -9.70 -5.92 0.23
N LEU A 44 -9.76 -4.79 -0.48
CA LEU A 44 -10.14 -4.76 -1.90
C LEU A 44 -9.11 -5.50 -2.75
N THR A 45 -9.54 -6.57 -3.42
CA THR A 45 -8.76 -7.18 -4.49
C THR A 45 -8.98 -6.37 -5.76
N ASN A 46 -7.93 -5.69 -6.22
CA ASN A 46 -8.00 -4.89 -7.43
C ASN A 46 -7.58 -5.72 -8.63
N TYR A 47 -8.47 -5.84 -9.62
CA TYR A 47 -8.17 -6.43 -10.92
C TYR A 47 -7.91 -5.29 -11.92
N ALA A 48 -6.85 -5.42 -12.71
CA ALA A 48 -6.54 -4.46 -13.75
C ALA A 48 -6.32 -5.18 -15.08
N ALA A 49 -6.93 -4.67 -16.15
CA ALA A 49 -6.81 -5.18 -17.51
C ALA A 49 -6.35 -4.03 -18.43
N TYR A 50 -5.52 -4.34 -19.40
CA TYR A 50 -5.04 -3.39 -20.40
C TYR A 50 -4.99 -4.02 -21.79
N ASN A 51 -5.06 -3.18 -22.82
CA ASN A 51 -5.03 -3.64 -24.21
C ASN A 51 -3.63 -4.17 -24.59
N ARG A 52 -3.55 -5.31 -25.27
CA ARG A 52 -2.29 -5.93 -25.73
C ARG A 52 -1.43 -5.02 -26.61
N LYS A 53 -2.01 -4.03 -27.27
CA LYS A 53 -1.29 -3.04 -28.10
C LYS A 53 -0.47 -2.03 -27.27
N LEU A 54 -0.79 -1.88 -25.98
CA LEU A 54 -0.03 -0.98 -25.10
C LEU A 54 1.31 -1.62 -24.73
N ARG A 55 2.35 -0.79 -24.74
CA ARG A 55 3.70 -1.13 -24.28
C ARG A 55 4.08 -0.27 -23.09
N ARG A 56 5.01 -0.79 -22.28
CA ARG A 56 5.50 -0.16 -21.03
C ARG A 56 4.40 0.08 -19.98
N VAL A 57 3.40 -0.79 -19.94
CA VAL A 57 2.32 -0.73 -18.95
C VAL A 57 2.84 -1.16 -17.58
N SER A 58 2.76 -0.26 -16.61
CA SER A 58 3.08 -0.51 -15.20
C SER A 58 1.88 -0.10 -14.36
N ILE A 59 1.22 -1.09 -13.75
CA ILE A 59 0.02 -0.88 -12.93
C ILE A 59 0.40 -1.06 -11.46
N HIS A 60 0.33 0.02 -10.69
CA HIS A 60 0.61 -0.03 -9.26
C HIS A 60 -0.66 -0.40 -8.48
N PRO A 61 -0.61 -1.35 -7.53
CA PRO A 61 -1.79 -1.87 -6.82
C PRO A 61 -2.58 -0.81 -6.03
N THR A 62 -1.94 0.30 -5.69
CA THR A 62 -2.56 1.44 -4.98
C THR A 62 -2.56 2.74 -5.79
N ARG A 63 -1.93 2.75 -6.97
CA ARG A 63 -1.77 3.97 -7.79
C ARG A 63 -1.84 3.64 -9.28
N PHE A 64 -2.99 3.13 -9.72
CA PHE A 64 -3.24 2.59 -11.06
C PHE A 64 -2.73 3.47 -12.22
N PHE A 65 -2.79 4.81 -12.06
CA PHE A 65 -2.50 5.75 -13.15
C PHE A 65 -1.16 6.50 -13.04
N THR A 66 -0.31 6.18 -12.06
CA THR A 66 0.95 6.93 -11.86
C THR A 66 1.90 6.88 -13.06
N TYR A 67 1.91 5.78 -13.81
CA TYR A 67 2.85 5.55 -14.90
C TYR A 67 2.22 5.67 -16.29
N VAL A 68 0.98 6.15 -16.41
CA VAL A 68 0.24 6.20 -17.68
C VAL A 68 0.97 7.03 -18.74
N LYS A 69 1.69 8.09 -18.31
CA LYS A 69 2.49 8.92 -19.21
C LYS A 69 3.57 8.17 -19.99
N ASP A 70 4.02 7.02 -19.46
CA ASP A 70 5.08 6.23 -20.08
C ASP A 70 4.51 5.19 -21.05
N TRP A 71 3.19 5.08 -21.14
CA TRP A 71 2.51 4.09 -21.98
C TRP A 71 2.40 4.62 -23.41
N TYR A 72 2.68 3.76 -24.38
CA TYR A 72 2.53 4.09 -25.79
C TYR A 72 1.97 2.89 -26.56
N ILE A 73 1.44 3.18 -27.75
CA ILE A 73 0.94 2.18 -28.69
C ILE A 73 2.00 2.03 -29.78
N VAL A 74 2.34 0.80 -30.13
CA VAL A 74 3.13 0.51 -31.33
C VAL A 74 2.14 0.30 -32.47
N GLU A 75 2.21 1.14 -33.50
CA GLU A 75 1.49 0.88 -34.75
C GLU A 75 2.24 -0.23 -35.52
N GLU A 76 1.56 -1.34 -35.80
CA GLU A 76 2.05 -2.34 -36.76
C GLU A 76 1.98 -1.73 -38.16
N GLY A 77 3.04 -1.07 -38.61
CA GLY A 77 3.07 -0.49 -39.97
C GLY A 77 4.17 0.50 -40.35
N SER A 78 5.23 0.69 -39.57
CA SER A 78 6.38 1.51 -39.99
C SER A 78 7.68 0.73 -39.82
N ASP A 79 7.96 -0.11 -40.82
CA ASP A 79 9.30 -0.56 -41.21
C ASP A 79 9.52 -0.06 -42.66
#